data_AF-A0A7X8V7F5-F1
#
_entry.id   AF-A0A7X8V7F5-F1
#
_cell.length_a   1.000
_cell.length_b   1.000
_cell.length_c   1.000
_cell.angle_alpha   90.00
_cell.angle_beta   90.00
_cell.angle_gamma   90.00
#
_symmetry.space_group_name_H-M   'P 1'
#
loop_
_entity.id
_entity.type
_entity.pdbx_description
1 polymer ?
#
loop_
_entity_poly.entity_id
_entity_poly.type
_entity_poly.pdbx_seq_one_letter_code
_entity_poly.pdbx_strand_id
1 'polypeptide(L)' 'MKSISKAYASFGELVSDKSYLLRPGLNFEGICKQIGVSPVDLSEIIKQELGMSGPELFRTLQRIEQTAFKQTV' A
#
# COMPACT_ATOMS: atom_id res chain seq x y z
N MET A 1 18.63 -7.82 -11.39
CA MET A 1 17.28 -7.31 -11.05
C MET A 1 17.04 -7.57 -9.56
N LYS A 2 17.23 -6.60 -8.66
CA LYS A 2 17.19 -6.84 -7.19
C LYS A 2 16.43 -5.80 -6.35
N SER A 3 15.85 -4.74 -6.91
CA SER A 3 15.32 -3.64 -6.08
C SER A 3 13.80 -3.67 -5.85
N ILE A 4 13.04 -4.30 -6.74
CA ILE A 4 11.59 -4.08 -6.82
C ILE A 4 10.77 -5.06 -5.95
N SER A 5 11.22 -6.31 -5.84
CA SER A 5 10.63 -7.31 -4.93
C SER A 5 10.78 -6.90 -3.47
N LYS A 6 11.87 -6.22 -3.12
CA LYS A 6 12.08 -5.63 -1.80
C LYS A 6 11.10 -4.50 -1.54
N ALA A 7 10.86 -3.64 -2.53
CA ALA A 7 9.88 -2.57 -2.44
C ALA A 7 8.45 -3.10 -2.26
N TYR A 8 8.09 -4.18 -2.95
CA TYR A 8 6.80 -4.86 -2.77
C TYR A 8 6.65 -5.45 -1.35
N ALA A 9 7.69 -6.11 -0.84
CA ALA A 9 7.69 -6.62 0.53
C ALA A 9 7.55 -5.49 1.56
N SER A 10 8.31 -4.40 1.43
CA SER A 10 8.22 -3.23 2.32
C SER A 10 6.87 -2.51 2.21
N PHE A 11 6.25 -2.49 1.03
CA PHE A 11 4.89 -2.02 0.87
C PHE A 11 3.93 -2.88 1.70
N GLY A 12 4.03 -4.21 1.59
CA GLY A 12 3.27 -5.17 2.39
C GLY A 12 3.42 -4.95 3.90
N GLU A 13 4.64 -4.75 4.40
CA GLU A 13 4.89 -4.47 5.82
C GLU A 13 4.23 -3.15 6.27
N LEU A 14 4.38 -2.08 5.48
CA LEU A 14 3.80 -0.77 5.80
C LEU A 14 2.28 -0.81 5.80
N VAL A 15 1.65 -1.48 4.82
CA VAL A 15 0.20 -1.61 4.79
C VAL A 15 -0.34 -2.67 5.74
N SER A 16 0.51 -3.52 6.33
CA SER A 16 0.10 -4.42 7.41
C SER A 16 -0.01 -3.67 8.74
N ASP A 17 0.74 -2.58 8.91
CA ASP A 17 0.61 -1.71 10.08
C ASP A 17 -0.64 -0.83 9.98
N LYS A 18 -1.64 -1.17 10.78
CA LYS A 18 -2.95 -0.50 10.81
C LYS A 18 -2.84 0.98 11.15
N SER A 19 -1.95 1.32 12.08
CA SER A 19 -1.72 2.70 12.52
C SER A 19 -1.15 3.54 11.38
N TYR A 20 -0.29 2.93 10.56
CA TYR A 20 0.26 3.54 9.36
C TYR A 20 -0.82 3.73 8.30
N LEU A 21 -1.63 2.71 7.98
CA LEU A 21 -2.75 2.82 7.01
C LEU A 21 -3.77 3.90 7.36
N LEU A 22 -4.02 4.12 8.65
CA LEU A 22 -4.98 5.11 9.15
C LEU A 22 -4.39 6.53 9.27
N ARG A 23 -3.12 6.75 8.89
CA ARG A 23 -2.52 8.10 8.95
C ARG A 23 -3.26 9.06 8.02
N PRO A 24 -3.69 10.24 8.54
CA PRO A 24 -4.32 11.26 7.72
C PRO A 24 -3.32 11.78 6.68
N GLY A 25 -3.78 11.89 5.42
CA GLY A 25 -2.95 12.36 4.30
C GLY A 25 -2.00 11.31 3.70
N LEU A 26 -2.00 10.06 4.20
CA LEU A 26 -1.23 9.00 3.59
C LEU A 26 -1.85 8.58 2.25
N ASN A 27 -1.02 8.51 1.21
CA ASN A 27 -1.39 8.08 -0.13
C ASN A 27 -0.34 7.12 -0.70
N PHE A 28 -0.70 6.40 -1.76
CA PHE A 28 0.17 5.43 -2.41
C PHE A 28 1.52 6.03 -2.83
N GLU A 29 1.52 7.24 -3.39
CA GLU A 29 2.76 7.95 -3.78
C GLU A 29 3.66 8.27 -2.58
N GLY A 30 3.09 8.67 -1.44
CA GLY A 30 3.83 8.92 -0.21
C GLY A 30 4.55 7.66 0.29
N ILE A 31 3.88 6.51 0.20
CA ILE A 31 4.46 5.21 0.55
C ILE A 31 5.59 4.85 -0.42
N CYS A 32 5.35 5.01 -1.72
CA CYS A 32 6.36 4.75 -2.75
C CYS A 32 7.61 5.62 -2.52
N LYS A 33 7.43 6.90 -2.21
CA LYS A 33 8.50 7.83 -1.86
C LYS A 33 9.25 7.41 -0.59
N GLN A 34 8.56 6.91 0.42
CA GLN A 34 9.18 6.42 1.66
C GLN A 34 10.00 5.14 1.44
N ILE A 35 9.53 4.24 0.57
CA ILE A 35 10.24 3.02 0.17
C ILE A 35 11.41 3.33 -0.78
N GLY A 36 11.35 4.47 -1.48
CA GLY A 36 12.32 4.85 -2.51
C GLY A 36 12.08 4.15 -3.84
N VAL A 37 10.82 3.84 -4.16
CA VAL A 37 10.42 3.20 -5.42
C VAL A 37 9.52 4.13 -6.23
N SER A 38 9.58 4.00 -7.55
CA SER A 38 8.64 4.68 -8.43
C SER A 38 7.23 4.10 -8.23
N PRO A 39 6.19 4.95 -8.09
CA PRO A 39 4.82 4.48 -7.94
C PRO A 39 4.33 3.70 -9.16
N VAL A 40 4.84 4.01 -10.36
CA VAL A 40 4.50 3.27 -11.58
C VAL A 40 5.03 1.85 -11.50
N ASP A 41 6.32 1.69 -11.21
CA ASP A 41 6.98 0.39 -11.06
C ASP A 41 6.31 -0.49 -10.00
N LEU A 42 6.02 0.07 -8.82
CA LEU A 42 5.35 -0.69 -7.77
C LEU A 42 3.90 -1.04 -8.17
N SER A 43 3.20 -0.11 -8.83
CA SER A 43 1.84 -0.36 -9.30
C SER A 43 1.78 -1.42 -10.40
N GLU A 44 2.79 -1.50 -11.28
CA GLU A 44 2.86 -2.54 -12.31
C GLU A 44 2.97 -3.93 -11.68
N ILE A 45 3.83 -4.09 -10.67
CA ILE A 45 3.97 -5.36 -9.96
C ILE A 45 2.71 -5.73 -9.20
N ILE A 46 2.12 -4.76 -8.47
CA ILE A 46 0.85 -4.99 -7.79
C ILE A 46 -0.23 -5.42 -8.79
N LYS A 47 -0.25 -4.81 -9.98
CA LYS A 47 -1.18 -5.17 -11.05
C LYS A 47 -0.90 -6.56 -11.63
N GLN A 48 0.36 -6.96 -11.75
CA GLN A 48 0.73 -8.31 -12.20
C GLN A 48 0.34 -9.37 -11.18
N GLU A 49 0.54 -9.11 -9.88
CA GLU A 49 0.30 -10.08 -8.81
C GLU A 49 -1.19 -10.17 -8.41
N LEU A 50 -1.87 -9.03 -8.29
CA LEU A 50 -3.22 -8.94 -7.72
C LEU A 50 -4.28 -8.54 -8.77
N GLY A 51 -3.88 -8.25 -10.00
CA GLY A 51 -4.80 -7.83 -11.07
C GLY A 51 -5.37 -6.42 -10.90
N MET A 52 -4.87 -5.64 -9.94
CA MET A 52 -5.40 -4.31 -9.59
C MET A 52 -4.30 -3.26 -9.47
N SER A 53 -4.65 -1.99 -9.62
CA SER A 53 -3.65 -0.90 -9.55
C SER A 53 -3.19 -0.68 -8.10
N GLY A 54 -1.93 -0.32 -7.88
CA GLY A 54 -1.39 -0.01 -6.54
C GLY A 54 -2.22 1.00 -5.73
N PRO A 55 -2.66 2.13 -6.33
CA PRO A 55 -3.56 3.08 -5.66
C PRO A 55 -4.92 2.50 -5.29
N GLU A 56 -5.47 1.60 -6.10
CA GLU A 56 -6.75 0.92 -5.81
C GLU A 56 -6.61 -0.07 -4.65
N LEU A 57 -5.49 -0.82 -4.63
CA LEU A 57 -5.18 -1.73 -3.53
C LEU A 57 -5.07 -0.94 -2.22
N PHE A 58 -4.30 0.15 -2.23
CA PHE A 58 -4.12 1.00 -1.06
C PHE A 58 -5.45 1.55 -0.53
N ARG A 59 -6.31 2.09 -1.41
CA ARG A 59 -7.65 2.58 -1.02
C ARG A 59 -8.53 1.46 -0.45
N THR A 60 -8.46 0.26 -1.03
CA THR A 60 -9.22 -0.90 -0.57
C THR A 60 -8.78 -1.30 0.83
N LEU A 61 -7.47 -1.42 1.07
CA LEU A 61 -6.91 -1.70 2.39
C LEU A 61 -7.30 -0.63 3.41
N GLN A 62 -7.20 0.65 3.06
CA GLN A 62 -7.62 1.76 3.91
C GLN A 62 -9.12 1.70 4.27
N ARG A 63 -9.99 1.32 3.32
CA ARG A 63 -11.43 1.15 3.59
C ARG A 63 -11.70 -0.04 4.49
N ILE A 64 -11.02 -1.16 4.27
CA ILE A 64 -11.16 -2.36 5.10
C ILE A 64 -10.78 -2.02 6.54
N GLU A 65 -9.63 -1.39 6.76
CA GLU A 65 -9.19 -1.02 8.11
C GLU A 65 -10.11 0.02 8.76
N GLN A 66 -10.58 1.02 8.02
CA GLN A 66 -11.58 1.98 8.54
C GLN A 66 -12.93 1.31 8.88
N THR A 67 -13.32 0.28 8.12
CA THR A 67 -14.57 -0.46 8.36
C THR A 67 -14.42 -1.39 9.56
N ALA A 68 -13.30 -2.10 9.67
CA ALA A 68 -12.96 -2.93 10.82
C ALA A 68 -12.84 -2.10 12.11
N PHE A 69 -12.28 -0.90 12.02
CA PHE A 69 -12.22 0.04 13.15
C PHE A 69 -13.63 0.45 13.59
N LYS A 70 -14.54 0.76 12.66
CA LYS A 70 -15.93 1.15 12.96
C LYS A 70 -16.80 0.05 13.55
N GLN A 71 -16.49 -1.23 13.34
CA GLN A 71 -17.25 -2.34 13.93
C GLN A 71 -16.85 -2.67 15.37
N THR A 72 -15.76 -2.07 15.87
CA THR A 72 -15.23 -2.32 17.22
C THR A 72 -15.58 -1.18 18.21
N VAL A 73 -16.32 -0.15 17.77
CA VAL A 73 -16.81 0.97 18.59
C VAL A 73 -18.31 0.93 18.75
#